data_AF-A0A9E2CYR7-F1
#
_entry.id   AF-A0A9E2CYR7-F1
#
_cell.length_a   1.000
_cell.length_b   1.000
_cell.length_c   1.000
_cell.angle_alpha   90.00
_cell.angle_beta   90.00
_cell.angle_gamma   90.00
#
_symmetry.space_group_name_H-M   'P 1'
#
loop_
_entity.id
_entity.type
_entity.pdbx_description
1 polymer ?
#
loop_
_entity_poly.entity_id
_entity_poly.type
_entity_poly.pdbx_seq_one_letter_code
_entity_poly.pdbx_strand_id
1 'polypeptide(L)'
;MERSLTQKKINPTEMCFGLNRETDERSLAAFLQLFVAPAMLEALIPRLSDEDIDATVDFLTRLMKKHLQEEEYHTLFLNEDK
;
A
#
# COMPACT_ATOMS: atom_id res chain seq x y z
N MET A 1 26.25 0.53 -5.41
CA MET A 1 25.99 1.50 -4.33
C MET A 1 24.74 1.01 -3.61
N GLU A 2 24.85 0.00 -2.75
CA GLU A 2 25.08 0.18 -1.32
C GLU A 2 24.14 1.18 -0.65
N ARG A 3 23.13 0.57 -0.01
CA ARG A 3 22.76 0.71 1.40
C ARG A 3 21.70 1.74 1.78
N SER A 4 20.81 1.18 2.59
CA SER A 4 19.86 1.82 3.48
C SER A 4 18.74 2.58 2.79
N LEU A 5 17.78 1.80 2.29
CA LEU A 5 16.39 2.15 2.57
C LEU A 5 16.31 2.24 4.10
N THR A 6 16.46 3.44 4.63
CA THR A 6 16.09 3.75 5.99
C THR A 6 14.64 3.34 6.08
N GLN A 7 14.36 2.13 6.57
CA GLN A 7 13.03 1.77 7.00
C GLN A 7 12.81 2.67 8.21
N LYS A 8 12.41 3.91 7.92
CA LYS A 8 12.03 4.90 8.92
C LYS A 8 11.00 4.17 9.74
N LYS A 9 11.34 3.87 10.99
CA LYS A 9 10.49 3.11 11.91
C LYS A 9 9.13 3.78 11.87
N ILE A 10 8.18 3.17 11.17
CA ILE A 10 6.87 3.78 10.98
C ILE A 10 6.20 3.68 12.34
N ASN A 11 6.04 4.81 12.99
CA ASN A 11 5.38 4.88 14.29
C ASN A 11 3.88 5.02 14.03
N PRO A 12 3.06 4.00 14.34
CA PRO A 12 1.61 4.08 14.09
C PRO A 12 0.95 5.25 14.84
N THR A 13 1.56 5.67 15.95
CA THR A 13 1.10 6.76 16.82
C THR A 13 1.27 8.14 16.20
N GLU A 14 2.06 8.27 15.13
CA GLU A 14 2.30 9.55 14.43
C GLU A 14 1.38 9.73 13.21
N MET A 15 0.54 8.74 12.89
CA MET A 15 -0.43 8.85 11.79
C MET A 15 -1.58 9.74 12.22
N CYS A 16 -1.84 10.79 11.44
CA CYS A 16 -2.93 11.71 11.68
C CYS A 16 -3.67 12.00 10.38
N PHE A 17 -4.99 11.81 10.39
CA PHE A 17 -5.87 12.06 9.25
C PHE A 17 -6.79 13.25 9.56
N GLY A 18 -7.03 14.10 8.58
CA GLY A 18 -7.97 15.22 8.65
C GLY A 18 -7.37 16.56 9.10
N LEU A 19 -6.04 16.66 9.24
CA LEU A 19 -5.36 17.93 9.57
C LEU A 19 -5.03 18.75 8.32
N ASN A 20 -4.41 18.12 7.32
CA ASN A 20 -4.12 18.71 6.02
C ASN A 20 -3.73 17.62 5.02
N ARG A 21 -3.82 17.95 3.73
CA ARG A 21 -3.58 17.01 2.63
C ARG A 21 -2.20 16.35 2.67
N GLU A 22 -1.15 17.12 2.98
CA GLU A 22 0.22 16.60 3.05
C GLU A 22 0.39 15.57 4.17
N THR A 23 -0.19 15.85 5.33
CA THR A 23 -0.15 14.96 6.50
C THR A 23 -0.99 13.71 6.25
N ASP A 24 -2.12 13.85 5.58
CA ASP A 24 -2.97 12.72 5.19
C ASP A 24 -2.26 11.80 4.21
N GLU A 25 -1.56 12.35 3.20
CA GLU A 25 -0.79 11.57 2.23
C GLU A 25 0.36 10.81 2.90
N ARG A 26 1.10 11.47 3.80
CA ARG A 26 2.17 10.83 4.59
C ARG A 26 1.62 9.73 5.50
N SER A 27 0.50 9.97 6.16
CA SER A 27 -0.15 9.00 7.05
C SER A 27 -0.70 7.82 6.28
N LEU A 28 -1.28 8.04 5.09
CA LEU A 28 -1.74 6.98 4.21
C LEU A 28 -0.58 6.10 3.72
N ALA A 29 0.54 6.71 3.31
CA ALA A 29 1.73 5.97 2.91
C ALA A 29 2.31 5.12 4.06
N ALA A 30 2.30 5.65 5.28
CA ALA A 30 2.72 4.93 6.49
C ALA A 30 1.76 3.76 6.80
N PHE A 31 0.45 4.01 6.72
CA PHE A 31 -0.59 3.02 6.95
C PHE A 31 -0.46 1.83 5.99
N LEU A 32 -0.30 2.10 4.69
CA LEU A 32 -0.14 1.05 3.68
C LEU A 32 1.11 0.21 3.92
N GLN A 33 2.23 0.82 4.29
CA GLN A 33 3.47 0.10 4.61
C GLN A 33 3.32 -0.83 5.83
N LEU A 34 2.56 -0.42 6.86
CA LEU A 34 2.25 -1.27 8.00
C LEU A 34 1.28 -2.38 7.63
N PHE A 35 0.29 -2.09 6.77
CA PHE A 35 -0.69 -3.06 6.30
C PHE A 35 -0.03 -4.20 5.51
N VAL A 36 0.94 -3.87 4.65
CA VAL A 36 1.67 -4.87 3.85
C VAL A 36 2.87 -5.48 4.59
N ALA A 37 3.05 -5.19 5.89
CA ALA A 37 4.14 -5.77 6.66
C ALA A 37 3.97 -7.31 6.72
N PRO A 38 5.06 -8.11 6.56
CA PRO A 38 4.95 -9.57 6.45
C PRO A 38 4.14 -10.22 7.58
N ALA A 39 4.43 -9.87 8.84
CA ALA A 39 3.71 -10.39 10.00
C ALA A 39 2.22 -10.00 10.04
N MET A 40 1.85 -8.84 9.49
CA MET A 40 0.47 -8.39 9.40
C MET A 40 -0.29 -9.20 8.34
N LEU A 41 0.30 -9.37 7.15
CA LEU A 41 -0.29 -10.15 6.08
C LEU A 41 -0.44 -11.63 6.46
N GLU A 42 0.58 -12.23 7.09
CA GLU A 42 0.52 -13.62 7.59
C GLU A 42 -0.63 -13.83 8.58
N ALA A 43 -0.94 -12.82 9.41
CA ALA A 43 -2.04 -12.89 10.37
C ALA A 43 -3.41 -12.58 9.75
N LEU A 44 -3.47 -11.68 8.76
CA LEU A 44 -4.72 -11.18 8.19
C LEU A 44 -5.24 -12.06 7.05
N ILE A 45 -4.38 -12.41 6.08
CA ILE A 45 -4.78 -13.09 4.84
C ILE A 45 -5.54 -14.40 5.11
N PRO A 46 -5.13 -15.29 6.04
CA PRO A 46 -5.88 -16.52 6.31
C PRO A 46 -7.25 -16.32 6.95
N ARG A 47 -7.56 -15.10 7.42
CA ARG A 47 -8.83 -14.76 8.08
C ARG A 47 -9.83 -14.09 7.14
N LEU A 48 -9.39 -13.69 5.95
CA LEU A 48 -10.26 -13.08 4.94
C LEU A 48 -11.13 -14.17 4.30
N SER A 49 -12.41 -13.87 4.09
CA SER A 49 -13.26 -14.69 3.24
C SER A 49 -12.91 -14.51 1.77
N ASP A 50 -13.37 -15.41 0.90
CA ASP A 50 -13.20 -15.26 -0.55
C ASP A 50 -13.77 -13.91 -1.04
N GLU A 51 -14.91 -13.47 -0.49
CA GLU A 51 -15.51 -12.18 -0.78
C GLU A 51 -14.62 -11.00 -0.34
N ASP A 52 -14.00 -11.08 0.84
CA ASP A 52 -13.09 -10.05 1.32
C ASP A 52 -11.83 -9.94 0.46
N ILE A 53 -11.32 -11.08 -0.02
CA ILE A 53 -10.17 -11.14 -0.94
C ILE A 53 -10.54 -10.45 -2.25
N ASP A 54 -11.65 -10.84 -2.87
CA ASP A 54 -12.12 -10.28 -4.14
C ASP A 54 -12.39 -8.77 -4.02
N ALA A 55 -13.06 -8.34 -2.96
CA ALA A 55 -13.34 -6.92 -2.70
C ALA A 55 -12.06 -6.10 -2.50
N THR A 56 -11.05 -6.66 -1.81
CA THR A 56 -9.77 -6.00 -1.58
C THR A 56 -8.99 -5.83 -2.89
N VAL A 57 -8.90 -6.89 -3.69
CA VAL A 57 -8.23 -6.85 -5.00
C VAL A 57 -8.91 -5.84 -5.91
N ASP A 58 -10.23 -5.91 -6.03
CA ASP A 58 -11.04 -5.02 -6.87
C ASP A 58 -10.90 -3.54 -6.43
N PHE A 59 -10.90 -3.26 -5.12
CA PHE A 59 -10.65 -1.92 -4.59
C PHE A 59 -9.26 -1.38 -4.99
N LEU A 60 -8.19 -2.16 -4.76
CA LEU A 60 -6.83 -1.75 -5.09
C LEU A 60 -6.64 -1.59 -6.60
N THR A 61 -7.16 -2.52 -7.41
CA THR A 61 -7.11 -2.44 -8.87
C THR A 61 -7.82 -1.21 -9.40
N ARG A 62 -9.01 -0.87 -8.87
CA ARG A 62 -9.70 0.38 -9.26
C ARG A 62 -8.90 1.62 -8.90
N LEU A 63 -8.27 1.64 -7.72
CA LEU A 63 -7.46 2.78 -7.29
C LEU A 63 -6.26 2.97 -8.24
N MET A 64 -5.57 1.88 -8.58
CA MET A 64 -4.47 1.91 -9.55
C MET A 64 -4.94 2.36 -10.92
N LYS A 65 -5.99 1.76 -11.49
CA LYS A 65 -6.52 2.15 -12.82
C LYS A 65 -7.01 3.60 -12.89
N LYS A 66 -7.46 4.15 -11.76
CA LYS A 66 -7.94 5.54 -11.70
C LYS A 66 -6.80 6.55 -11.68
N HIS A 67 -5.65 6.18 -11.11
CA HIS A 67 -4.58 7.13 -10.80
C HIS A 67 -3.27 6.87 -11.56
N LEU A 68 -3.07 5.66 -12.09
CA LEU A 68 -1.92 5.27 -12.91
C LEU A 68 -2.31 5.21 -14.38
N GLN A 69 -1.41 5.64 -15.25
CA GLN A 69 -1.48 5.35 -16.67
C GLN A 69 -1.20 3.85 -16.93
N GLU A 70 -1.59 3.36 -18.11
CA GLU A 70 -1.38 1.96 -18.49
C GLU A 70 0.09 1.55 -18.37
N GLU A 71 1.02 2.37 -18.88
CA GLU A 71 2.46 2.12 -18.80
C GLU A 71 2.98 2.07 -17.36
N GLU A 72 2.44 2.92 -16.47
CA GLU A 72 2.81 2.96 -15.05
C GLU A 72 2.30 1.72 -14.32
N TYR A 73 1.10 1.23 -14.65
CA TYR A 73 0.57 0.00 -14.08
C TYR A 73 1.41 -1.23 -14.45
N HIS A 74 1.77 -1.37 -15.74
CA HIS A 74 2.62 -2.47 -16.19
C HIS A 74 4.01 -2.43 -15.56
N THR A 75 4.63 -1.25 -15.53
CA THR A 75 5.99 -1.09 -14.98
C THR A 75 6.02 -1.25 -13.46
N LEU A 76 5.12 -0.57 -12.73
CA LEU A 76 5.20 -0.47 -11.27
C LEU A 76 4.53 -1.64 -10.55
N PHE A 77 3.43 -2.19 -11.08
CA PHE A 77 2.65 -3.23 -10.40
C PHE A 77 2.90 -4.62 -10.99
N LEU A 78 2.91 -4.75 -12.32
CA LEU A 78 3.16 -6.03 -12.97
C LEU A 78 4.66 -6.34 -13.12
N ASN A 79 5.53 -5.34 -12.87
CA ASN A 79 6.98 -5.45 -13.08
C ASN A 79 7.29 -5.99 -14.48
N GLU A 80 6.44 -5.64 -15.45
CA GLU A 80 6.60 -5.94 -16.86
C GLU A 80 7.36 -4.77 -17.48
N ASP A 81 8.68 -4.91 -17.57
CA ASP A 81 9.49 -4.11 -18.47
C ASP A 81 9.14 -4.52 -19.91
N LYS A 82 8.66 -3.57 -20.73
CA LYS A 82 8.49 -3.78 -22.17
C LYS A 82 9.83 -4.04 -22.88
#